data_AF-M9M6U8-F1
#
_entry.id   AF-M9M6U8-F1
#
_cell.length_a   1.000
_cell.length_b   1.000
_cell.length_c   1.000
_cell.angle_alpha   90.00
_cell.angle_beta   90.00
_cell.angle_gamma   90.00
#
_symmetry.space_group_name_H-M   'P 1'
#
loop_
_entity.id
_entity.type
_entity.pdbx_description
1 polymer ?
#
loop_
_entity_poly.entity_id
_entity_poly.type
_entity_poly.pdbx_seq_one_letter_code
_entity_poly.pdbx_strand_id
1 'polypeptide(L)'
;MGMTVIKTMGELIQDTRRALDITLTQLSEMSGIPKGTISKIEKGDVKRPEFETIRPLAMVLKIPLETLIDYYIETGLLINQQNTI
;
A
#
# COMPACT_ATOMS: atom_id res chain seq x y z
N MET A 1 25.77 -7.32 -5.74
CA MET A 1 25.23 -6.20 -4.94
C MET A 1 23.90 -5.80 -5.59
N GLY A 2 22.79 -6.32 -5.07
CA GLY A 2 21.47 -6.00 -5.60
C GLY A 2 21.05 -4.64 -5.07
N MET A 3 20.65 -3.72 -5.95
CA MET A 3 19.99 -2.48 -5.56
C MET A 3 18.73 -2.85 -4.78
N THR A 4 18.68 -2.55 -3.49
CA THR A 4 17.43 -2.58 -2.73
C THR A 4 16.60 -1.40 -3.22
N VAL A 5 15.69 -1.63 -4.15
CA VAL A 5 14.71 -0.61 -4.55
C VAL A 5 13.86 -0.35 -3.32
N ILE A 6 13.95 0.86 -2.76
CA ILE A 6 13.05 1.31 -1.69
C ILE A 6 11.66 1.35 -2.32
N LYS A 7 10.84 0.37 -1.96
CA LYS A 7 9.48 0.23 -2.44
C LYS A 7 8.54 0.91 -1.46
N THR A 8 7.49 1.56 -1.95
CA THR A 8 6.41 2.10 -1.12
C THR A 8 5.31 1.05 -0.95
N MET A 9 4.46 1.22 0.06
CA MET A 9 3.24 0.41 0.23
C MET A 9 2.34 0.45 -1.02
N GLY A 10 2.23 1.60 -1.67
CA GLY A 10 1.46 1.76 -2.91
C GLY A 10 2.02 0.89 -4.04
N GLU A 11 3.33 0.89 -4.22
CA GLU A 11 4.02 0.04 -5.20
C GLU A 11 3.89 -1.44 -4.85
N LEU A 12 3.96 -1.82 -3.56
CA LEU A 12 3.74 -3.20 -3.14
C LEU A 12 2.33 -3.68 -3.51
N ILE A 13 1.31 -2.86 -3.22
CA ILE A 13 -0.08 -3.15 -3.56
C ILE A 13 -0.24 -3.28 -5.08
N GLN A 14 0.32 -2.33 -5.85
CA GLN A 14 0.24 -2.34 -7.30
C GLN A 14 0.89 -3.59 -7.92
N ASP A 15 2.09 -3.93 -7.49
CA ASP A 15 2.83 -5.06 -8.05
C ASP A 15 2.17 -6.39 -7.70
N THR A 16 1.67 -6.53 -6.47
CA THR A 16 0.94 -7.74 -6.06
C THR A 16 -0.35 -7.89 -6.86
N ARG A 17 -1.09 -6.80 -7.07
CA ARG A 17 -2.29 -6.80 -7.91
C ARG A 17 -1.98 -7.24 -9.35
N ARG A 18 -0.90 -6.70 -9.94
CA ARG A 18 -0.46 -7.06 -11.30
C ARG A 18 0.02 -8.51 -11.38
N ALA A 19 0.70 -9.01 -10.36
CA ALA A 19 1.14 -10.41 -10.30
C ALA A 19 -0.03 -11.41 -10.20
N LEU A 20 -1.16 -10.98 -9.62
CA LEU A 20 -2.41 -11.72 -9.59
C LEU A 20 -3.26 -11.55 -10.86
N ASP A 21 -2.82 -10.74 -11.82
CA ASP A 21 -3.52 -10.42 -13.07
C ASP A 21 -4.95 -9.90 -12.88
N ILE A 22 -5.16 -9.07 -11.85
CA ILE A 22 -6.47 -8.45 -11.59
C ILE A 22 -6.42 -6.93 -11.85
N THR A 23 -7.53 -6.41 -12.36
CA THR A 23 -7.72 -4.98 -12.59
C THR A 23 -8.00 -4.23 -11.28
N LEU A 24 -7.86 -2.91 -11.31
CA LEU A 24 -8.30 -2.05 -10.20
C LEU A 24 -9.80 -2.21 -9.90
N THR A 25 -10.62 -2.46 -10.93
CA THR A 25 -12.06 -2.70 -10.76
C THR A 25 -12.30 -4.00 -10.00
N GLN A 26 -11.65 -5.10 -10.39
CA GLN A 26 -11.77 -6.38 -9.69
C GLN A 26 -11.26 -6.30 -8.25
N LEU A 27 -10.12 -5.64 -8.01
CA LEU A 27 -9.64 -5.43 -6.63
C LEU A 27 -10.64 -4.60 -5.81
N SER A 28 -11.27 -3.59 -6.42
CA SER A 28 -12.32 -2.80 -5.77
C SER A 28 -13.52 -3.67 -5.36
N GLU A 29 -14.01 -4.50 -6.27
CA GLU A 29 -15.13 -5.42 -6.01
C GLU A 29 -14.81 -6.44 -4.92
N MET A 30 -13.61 -7.03 -4.96
CA MET A 30 -13.19 -8.06 -4.00
C MET A 30 -12.91 -7.51 -2.60
N SER A 31 -12.37 -6.29 -2.52
CA SER A 31 -11.97 -5.67 -1.23
C SER A 31 -13.06 -4.78 -0.63
N GLY A 32 -14.06 -4.38 -1.41
CA GLY A 32 -15.03 -3.36 -1.02
C GLY A 32 -14.46 -1.93 -0.96
N ILE A 33 -13.18 -1.73 -1.31
CA ILE A 33 -12.55 -0.41 -1.32
C ILE A 33 -12.82 0.28 -2.66
N PRO A 34 -13.21 1.57 -2.68
CA PRO A 34 -13.46 2.27 -3.94
C PRO A 34 -12.23 2.27 -4.87
N LYS A 35 -12.44 1.98 -6.15
CA LYS A 35 -11.40 2.01 -7.20
C LYS A 35 -10.54 3.28 -7.18
N GLY A 36 -11.16 4.45 -6.95
CA GLY A 36 -10.45 5.73 -6.85
C GLY A 36 -9.51 5.80 -5.65
N THR A 37 -9.89 5.22 -4.51
CA THR A 37 -9.05 5.10 -3.32
C THR A 37 -7.85 4.20 -3.59
N ILE A 38 -8.08 3.02 -4.17
CA ILE A 38 -7.01 2.08 -4.55
C ILE A 38 -6.03 2.76 -5.52
N SER A 39 -6.54 3.47 -6.55
CA SER A 39 -5.69 4.18 -7.49
C SER A 39 -4.83 5.25 -6.84
N LYS A 40 -5.34 5.99 -5.85
CA LYS A 40 -4.56 7.00 -5.12
C LYS A 40 -3.49 6.36 -4.24
N ILE A 41 -3.79 5.22 -3.63
CA ILE A 41 -2.81 4.44 -2.84
C ILE A 41 -1.68 3.93 -3.75
N GLU A 42 -2.01 3.27 -4.88
CA GLU A 42 -1.00 2.74 -5.82
C GLU A 42 -0.10 3.83 -6.42
N LYS A 43 -0.59 5.07 -6.54
CA LYS A 43 0.18 6.22 -7.02
C LYS A 43 0.96 6.95 -5.94
N GLY A 44 0.74 6.62 -4.66
CA GLY A 44 1.36 7.30 -3.53
C GLY A 44 0.71 8.64 -3.13
N ASP A 45 -0.44 9.00 -3.71
CA ASP A 45 -1.23 10.18 -3.31
C ASP A 45 -1.77 10.03 -1.88
N VAL A 46 -1.99 8.78 -1.46
CA VAL A 46 -2.38 8.41 -0.09
C VAL A 46 -1.22 7.64 0.54
N LYS A 47 -0.38 8.34 1.30
CA LYS A 47 0.80 7.75 1.96
C LYS A 47 0.45 6.94 3.22
N ARG A 48 -0.65 7.30 3.88
CA ARG A 48 -1.13 6.69 5.12
C ARG A 48 -2.64 6.44 5.04
N PRO A 49 -3.07 5.42 4.30
CA PRO A 49 -4.47 4.99 4.31
C PRO A 49 -4.90 4.58 5.73
N GLU A 50 -6.20 4.46 6.01
CA GLU A 50 -6.65 3.98 7.31
C GLU A 50 -6.59 2.45 7.38
N PHE A 51 -6.57 1.91 8.60
CA PHE A 51 -6.55 0.46 8.83
C PHE A 51 -7.74 -0.24 8.15
N GLU A 52 -8.92 0.38 8.19
CA GLU A 52 -10.13 -0.12 7.52
C GLU A 52 -9.99 -0.20 6.00
N THR A 53 -9.09 0.59 5.41
CA THR A 53 -8.74 0.50 3.98
C THR A 53 -7.69 -0.57 3.71
N ILE A 54 -6.68 -0.67 4.56
CA ILE A 54 -5.54 -1.59 4.34
C ILE A 54 -5.89 -3.04 4.60
N ARG A 55 -6.60 -3.33 5.70
CA ARG A 55 -6.94 -4.71 6.08
C ARG A 55 -7.63 -5.49 4.96
N PRO A 56 -8.70 -5.01 4.31
CA PRO A 56 -9.34 -5.75 3.23
C PRO A 56 -8.46 -5.89 1.98
N LEU A 57 -7.65 -4.89 1.64
CA LEU A 57 -6.69 -4.98 0.53
C LEU A 57 -5.63 -6.06 0.79
N ALA A 58 -5.10 -6.13 2.02
CA ALA A 58 -4.14 -7.14 2.44
C ALA A 58 -4.71 -8.55 2.28
N MET A 59 -5.96 -8.76 2.71
CA MET A 59 -6.64 -10.05 2.62
C MET A 59 -6.83 -10.50 1.16
N VAL A 60 -7.30 -9.62 0.28
CA VAL A 60 -7.53 -9.95 -1.14
C VAL A 60 -6.22 -10.22 -1.87
N LEU A 61 -5.22 -9.38 -1.62
CA LEU A 61 -3.90 -9.49 -2.26
C LEU A 61 -3.00 -10.55 -1.63
N LYS A 62 -3.46 -11.20 -0.55
CA LYS A 62 -2.69 -12.19 0.23
C LYS A 62 -1.34 -11.64 0.71
N ILE A 63 -1.32 -10.35 1.03
CA ILE A 63 -0.17 -9.68 1.62
C ILE A 63 -0.30 -9.85 3.15
N PRO A 64 0.73 -10.35 3.86
CA PRO A 64 0.73 -10.36 5.31
C PRO A 64 0.50 -8.95 5.86
N LEU A 65 -0.43 -8.80 6.80
CA LEU A 65 -0.79 -7.49 7.34
C LEU A 65 0.40 -6.80 8.01
N GLU A 66 1.28 -7.58 8.65
CA GLU A 66 2.55 -7.14 9.23
C GLU A 66 3.43 -6.41 8.22
N THR A 67 3.53 -6.94 6.99
CA THR A 67 4.29 -6.30 5.91
C THR A 67 3.76 -4.90 5.60
N LEU A 68 2.45 -4.68 5.66
CA LEU A 68 1.87 -3.36 5.43
C LEU A 68 2.06 -2.44 6.63
N ILE A 69 2.05 -2.98 7.86
CA ILE A 69 2.34 -2.22 9.09
C ILE A 69 3.77 -1.69 9.10
N ASP A 70 4.75 -2.45 8.63
CA ASP A 70 6.16 -2.02 8.55
C ASP A 70 6.29 -0.72 7.74
N TYR A 71 5.56 -0.59 6.62
CA TYR A 71 5.51 0.65 5.84
C TYR A 71 4.92 1.85 6.61
N TYR A 72 4.01 1.63 7.57
CA TYR A 72 3.50 2.73 8.42
C TYR A 72 4.54 3.24 9.40
N ILE A 73 5.33 2.33 9.97
CA ILE A 73 6.37 2.63 10.95
C ILE A 73 7.50 3.38 10.25
N GLU A 74 7.97 2.88 9.11
CA GLU A 74 9.00 3.54 8.29
C GLU A 74 8.57 4.95 7.86
N THR A 75 7.34 5.09 7.34
CA THR A 75 6.79 6.41 6.97
C THR A 75 6.71 7.35 8.18
N GLY A 76 6.38 6.82 9.37
CA GLY A 76 6.29 7.58 10.63
C GLY A 76 7.63 8.07 11.16
N LEU A 77 8.69 7.30 10.96
CA LEU A 77 10.04 7.67 11.37
C LEU A 77 10.62 8.73 10.43
N LEU A 78 10.34 8.65 9.13
CA LEU A 78 10.84 9.61 8.13
C LEU A 78 10.19 11.01 8.27
N ILE A 79 8.91 11.08 8.62
CA ILE A 79 8.23 12.38 8.84
C ILE A 79 8.68 13.08 10.12
N ASN A 80 9.07 12.33 11.15
CA ASN A 80 9.50 12.90 12.44
C ASN A 80 10.93 13.47 12.40
N GLN A 81 11.72 13.15 11.36
CA GLN A 81 13.07 13.72 11.18
C GLN A 81 13.10 15.01 10.36
N GLN A 82 11.98 15.44 9.78
CA GLN A 82 11.91 16.66 8.96
C GLN A 82 11.42 17.89 9.75
N ASN A 83 11.18 17.77 11.06
CA ASN A 83 10.63 18.83 11.89
C ASN A 83 11.55 19.24 13.05
N THR A 84 12.87 19.03 12.92
CA THR A 84 13.87 19.58 13.83
C THR A 84 14.56 20.77 13.13
N ILE A 85 14.06 21.97 13.43
CA ILE A 85 14.80 23.23 13.38
C ILE A 85 14.68 23.88 14.75
#